data_AF-C3QY82-F1
#
_entry.id   AF-C3QY82-F1
#
_cell.length_a   1.000
_cell.length_b   1.000
_cell.length_c   1.000
_cell.angle_alpha   90.00
_cell.angle_beta   90.00
_cell.angle_gamma   90.00
#
_symmetry.space_group_name_H-M   'P 1'
#
loop_
_entity.id
_entity.type
_entity.pdbx_description
1 polymer ?
#
loop_
_entity_poly.entity_id
_entity_poly.type
_entity_poly.pdbx_seq_one_letter_code
_entity_poly.pdbx_strand_id
1 'polypeptide(L)' 'MIYQSGYLTIKEYNKRMGTYLLDFPNNEVRKGFLSILATNYMKPKSKEVTS' A
#
# COMPACT_ATOMS: atom_id res chain seq x y z
N MET A 1 -5.01 16.70 8.05
CA MET A 1 -5.47 15.79 6.98
C MET A 1 -5.11 14.37 7.41
N ILE A 2 -6.10 13.51 7.67
CA ILE A 2 -5.85 12.16 8.21
C ILE A 2 -5.19 11.30 7.14
N TYR A 3 -3.89 11.09 7.29
CA TYR A 3 -3.15 9.99 6.66
C TYR A 3 -2.52 9.17 7.77
N GLN A 4 -3.31 8.28 8.38
CA GLN A 4 -2.81 7.47 9.49
C GLN A 4 -2.62 5.99 9.15
N SER A 5 -3.08 5.57 7.98
CA SER A 5 -2.72 4.28 7.37
C SER A 5 -3.12 4.33 5.90
N GLY A 6 -2.28 3.83 4.98
CA GLY A 6 -2.72 3.65 3.60
C GLY A 6 -3.79 2.57 3.55
N TYR A 7 -5.04 2.92 3.28
CA TYR A 7 -6.16 1.98 3.21
C TYR A 7 -6.68 1.84 1.78
N LEU A 8 -7.23 0.67 1.48
CA LEU A 8 -7.96 0.40 0.24
C LEU A 8 -9.45 0.27 0.57
N THR A 9 -10.30 0.67 -0.37
CA THR A 9 -11.76 0.55 -0.26
C THR A 9 -12.26 -0.55 -1.17
N ILE A 10 -13.33 -1.25 -0.75
CA ILE A 10 -14.03 -2.19 -1.61
C ILE A 10 -14.74 -1.41 -2.73
N LYS A 11 -14.41 -1.75 -3.97
CA LYS A 11 -15.02 -1.20 -5.18
C LYS A 11 -16.10 -2.12 -5.74
N GLU A 12 -15.87 -3.43 -5.65
CA GLU A 12 -16.81 -4.42 -6.16
C GLU A 12 -16.67 -5.75 -5.42
N TYR A 13 -17.73 -6.54 -5.41
CA TYR A 13 -17.72 -7.92 -4.95
C TYR A 13 -18.07 -8.88 -6.09
N ASN A 14 -17.15 -9.78 -6.43
CA ASN A 14 -17.36 -10.83 -7.40
C ASN A 14 -17.89 -12.09 -6.69
N LYS A 15 -19.22 -12.27 -6.72
CA LYS A 15 -19.92 -13.41 -6.12
C LYS A 15 -19.46 -14.78 -6.66
N ARG A 16 -19.11 -14.86 -7.94
CA ARG A 16 -18.70 -16.12 -8.58
C ARG A 16 -17.37 -16.63 -8.02
N MET A 17 -16.45 -15.72 -7.73
CA MET A 17 -15.13 -16.06 -7.20
C MET A 17 -15.01 -15.86 -5.69
N GLY A 18 -16.01 -15.27 -5.05
CA GLY A 18 -15.96 -14.92 -3.62
C GLY A 18 -14.91 -13.84 -3.31
N THR A 19 -14.54 -13.01 -4.29
CA THR A 19 -13.44 -12.04 -4.16
C THR A 19 -13.94 -10.60 -4.13
N TYR A 20 -13.18 -9.73 -3.46
CA TYR A 20 -13.43 -8.28 -3.45
C TYR A 20 -12.38 -7.57 -4.30
N LEU A 21 -12.85 -6.67 -5.16
CA LEU A 21 -11.98 -5.71 -5.83
C LEU A 21 -11.73 -4.55 -4.89
N LEU A 22 -10.46 -4.29 -4.60
CA LEU A 22 -10.01 -3.17 -3.76
C LEU A 22 -9.40 -2.08 -4.63
N ASP A 23 -9.63 -0.80 -4.29
CA ASP A 23 -9.07 0.35 -4.99
C ASP A 23 -8.71 1.47 -3.99
N PHE A 24 -7.94 2.45 -4.44
CA PHE A 24 -7.62 3.63 -3.64
C PHE A 24 -8.81 4.60 -3.59
N PRO A 25 -9.17 5.14 -2.42
CA PRO A 25 -10.31 6.06 -2.28
C PRO A 25 -10.08 7.41 -2.97
N ASN A 26 -8.81 7.81 -3.10
CA ASN A 26 -8.41 9.10 -3.67
C ASN A 26 -6.93 9.06 -4.12
N ASN A 27 -6.50 10.13 -4.78
CA ASN A 27 -5.15 10.26 -5.34
C ASN A 27 -4.09 10.46 -4.24
N GLU A 28 -4.49 11.13 -3.17
CA GLU A 28 -3.76 11.35 -1.93
C GLU A 28 -3.21 10.03 -1.36
N VAL A 29 -4.08 9.04 -1.15
CA VAL A 29 -3.73 7.75 -0.58
C VAL A 29 -2.88 6.94 -1.57
N ARG A 30 -3.19 6.98 -2.87
CA ARG A 30 -2.38 6.33 -3.92
C ARG A 30 -0.93 6.82 -3.91
N LYS A 31 -0.72 8.14 -3.89
CA LYS A 31 0.62 8.76 -3.88
C LYS A 31 1.38 8.41 -2.60
N GLY A 32 0.70 8.47 -1.44
CA GLY A 32 1.27 8.07 -0.16
C GLY A 32 1.74 6.60 -0.16
N PHE A 33 0.94 5.70 -0.73
CA PHE A 33 1.28 4.27 -0.83
C PHE A 33 2.53 4.02 -1.68
N LEU A 34 2.64 4.68 -2.84
CA LEU A 34 3.82 4.57 -3.71
C LEU A 34 5.10 5.05 -3.00
N SER A 35 5.02 6.14 -2.25
CA SER A 35 6.16 6.67 -1.48
C SER A 35 6.65 5.67 -0.42
N ILE A 36 5.71 5.04 0.31
CA ILE A 36 6.03 4.01 1.31
C ILE A 36 6.67 2.78 0.64
N LEU A 37 6.09 2.30 -0.47
CA LEU A 37 6.65 1.17 -1.21
C LEU A 37 8.05 1.45 -1.74
N ALA A 38 8.26 2.61 -2.37
CA ALA A 38 9.56 3.01 -2.89
C ALA A 38 10.60 3.09 -1.76
N THR A 39 10.24 3.68 -0.63
CA THR A 39 11.13 3.79 0.54
C THR A 39 11.51 2.42 1.08
N ASN A 40 10.61 1.45 1.13
CA ASN A 40 10.92 0.11 1.64
C ASN A 40 11.66 -0.76 0.63
N TYR A 41 11.37 -0.63 -0.67
CA TYR A 41 12.01 -1.43 -1.71
C TYR A 41 13.41 -0.92 -2.09
N MET A 42 13.61 0.40 -2.07
CA MET A 42 14.89 1.03 -2.42
C MET A 42 15.83 1.20 -1.25
N LYS A 43 15.43 0.82 -0.03
CA LYS A 43 16.36 0.78 1.10
C LYS A 43 17.44 -0.27 0.80
N PRO A 44 18.71 0.13 0.65
CA PRO A 44 19.78 -0.84 0.54
C PRO A 44 19.72 -1.69 1.81
N LYS A 45 19.71 -3.01 1.63
CA LYS A 45 19.84 -3.95 2.75
C LYS A 45 21.21 -3.71 3.35
N SER A 46 21.31 -2.81 4.33
CA SER A 46 22.54 -2.62 5.09
C SER A 46 22.87 -3.99 5.65
N LYS A 47 23.95 -4.59 5.16
CA LYS A 47 24.50 -5.77 5.82
C LYS A 47 24.74 -5.34 7.26
N GLU A 48 24.01 -5.93 8.19
CA GLU A 48 24.37 -5.86 9.60
C GLU A 48 25.80 -6.41 9.66
N VAL A 49 26.78 -5.50 9.76
CA VAL A 49 28.13 -5.89 10.15
C VAL A 49 27.99 -6.20 11.63
N THR A 50 27.79 -7.47 11.92
CA THR A 50 27.92 -8.02 13.27
C THR A 50 29.37 -7.77 13.69
N SER A 51 29.56 -6.81 14.59
CA SER A 51 30.77 -6.68 15.39
C SER A 51 30.73 -7.63 16.56
#